data_AF-A0A0C2DFV7-F1
#
_entry.id   AF-A0A0C2DFV7-F1
#
_cell.length_a   1.000
_cell.length_b   1.000
_cell.length_c   1.000
_cell.angle_alpha   90.00
_cell.angle_beta   90.00
_cell.angle_gamma   90.00
#
_symmetry.space_group_name_H-M   'P 1'
#
loop_
_entity.id
_entity.type
_entity.pdbx_description
1 polymer ?
#
loop_
_entity_poly.entity_id
_entity_poly.type
_entity_poly.pdbx_seq_one_letter_code
_entity_poly.pdbx_strand_id
1 'polypeptide(L)'
;MLAAIAVPLLLTISAVANLHPAMFWIGPLAAIACALPIAVKATTARAQALVGAGLAAMAAASSPELPELLRITGDPDAMPVHDLREGPLPEQQDGYVAVRGYLRKEWVVDEYRVAEGARPDQNEAAKAALLPLLGTSALTIEADEQLGRVIVARVSPAQLPGASLVTLRGRLAPVGPEIVDSLFSVQLDEEGFASGVQLRPKAVMLDTFDMPTRGQALTRTGLAVGASLLSLVLLLLALPRASAKPPTPP
;
A
#
# COMPACT_ATOMS: atom_id res chain seq x y z
N MET A 1 -27.84 -6.92 23.73
CA MET A 1 -27.74 -8.13 22.89
C MET A 1 -27.54 -7.78 21.42
N LEU A 2 -28.42 -7.00 20.80
CA LEU A 2 -28.28 -6.57 19.39
C LEU A 2 -26.93 -5.90 19.05
N ALA A 3 -26.41 -5.00 19.90
CA ALA A 3 -25.11 -4.35 19.66
C ALA A 3 -23.91 -5.33 19.68
N ALA A 4 -23.96 -6.38 20.51
CA ALA A 4 -22.86 -7.35 20.62
C ALA A 4 -22.79 -8.32 19.43
N ILE A 5 -23.90 -8.47 18.70
CA ILE A 5 -23.97 -9.23 17.44
C ILE A 5 -23.75 -8.30 16.24
N ALA A 6 -24.24 -7.06 16.32
CA ALA A 6 -24.10 -6.07 15.25
C ALA A 6 -22.64 -5.64 15.02
N VAL A 7 -21.80 -5.54 16.07
CA VAL A 7 -20.37 -5.21 15.94
C VAL A 7 -19.59 -6.22 15.08
N PRO A 8 -19.56 -7.52 15.40
CA PRO A 8 -18.86 -8.50 14.55
C PRO A 8 -19.51 -8.66 13.17
N LEU A 9 -20.84 -8.49 13.05
CA LEU A 9 -21.53 -8.53 11.76
C LEU A 9 -21.19 -7.30 10.88
N LEU A 10 -21.07 -6.11 11.45
CA LEU A 10 -20.68 -4.89 10.74
C LEU A 10 -19.19 -4.89 10.37
N LEU A 11 -18.33 -5.46 11.23
CA LEU A 11 -16.90 -5.66 10.95
C LEU A 11 -16.67 -6.68 9.83
N THR A 12 -17.47 -7.75 9.78
CA THR A 12 -17.44 -8.72 8.67
C THR A 12 -18.02 -8.13 7.38
N ILE A 13 -19.07 -7.32 7.46
CA ILE A 13 -19.61 -6.60 6.30
C ILE A 13 -18.60 -5.56 5.78
N SER A 14 -17.89 -4.80 6.63
CA SER A 14 -16.88 -3.85 6.14
C SER A 14 -15.68 -4.53 5.49
N ALA A 15 -15.31 -5.73 5.98
CA ALA A 15 -14.27 -6.56 5.38
C ALA A 15 -14.69 -7.17 4.02
N VAL A 16 -15.99 -7.30 3.75
CA VAL A 16 -16.54 -7.92 2.52
C VAL A 16 -17.06 -6.89 1.51
N ALA A 17 -17.41 -5.68 1.93
CA ALA A 17 -18.24 -4.78 1.14
C ALA A 17 -17.53 -4.00 0.02
N ASN A 18 -16.20 -4.11 -0.18
CA ASN A 18 -15.50 -3.32 -1.21
C ASN A 18 -15.93 -1.83 -1.19
N LEU A 19 -16.15 -1.26 0.01
CA LEU A 19 -16.58 0.12 0.15
C LEU A 19 -15.46 1.02 -0.40
N HIS A 20 -15.85 1.98 -1.23
CA HIS A 20 -14.97 2.94 -1.92
C HIS A 20 -13.79 3.36 -1.03
N PRO A 21 -12.55 3.45 -1.54
CA PRO A 21 -11.36 3.77 -0.73
C PRO A 21 -11.44 5.08 0.07
N ALA A 22 -12.40 5.97 -0.22
CA ALA A 22 -12.67 7.19 0.54
C ALA A 22 -13.48 6.98 1.83
N MET A 23 -14.04 5.77 2.02
CA MET A 23 -14.93 5.41 3.14
C MET A 23 -14.26 4.46 4.16
N PHE A 24 -12.93 4.30 4.09
CA PHE A 24 -12.15 3.45 5.00
C PHE A 24 -12.33 3.79 6.50
N TRP A 25 -12.74 5.02 6.81
CA TRP A 25 -13.01 5.50 8.17
C TRP A 25 -14.37 5.06 8.73
N ILE A 26 -15.32 4.62 7.89
CA ILE A 26 -16.67 4.24 8.31
C ILE A 26 -16.63 2.97 9.18
N GLY A 27 -15.80 1.99 8.83
CA GLY A 27 -15.63 0.75 9.61
C GLY A 27 -15.18 1.02 11.05
N PRO A 28 -14.05 1.74 11.26
CA PRO A 28 -13.60 2.15 12.58
C PRO A 28 -14.63 2.98 13.36
N LEU A 29 -15.31 3.95 12.73
CA LEU A 29 -16.33 4.75 13.43
C LEU A 29 -17.56 3.93 13.82
N ALA A 30 -18.02 3.02 12.97
CA ALA A 30 -19.12 2.12 13.29
C ALA A 30 -18.76 1.20 14.46
N ALA A 31 -17.55 0.68 14.49
CA ALA A 31 -17.04 -0.13 15.59
C ALA A 31 -17.00 0.66 16.91
N ILE A 32 -16.48 1.89 16.88
CA ILE A 32 -16.45 2.79 18.04
C ILE A 32 -17.87 3.13 18.51
N ALA A 33 -18.75 3.53 17.59
CA ALA A 33 -20.13 3.93 17.90
C ALA A 33 -20.92 2.76 18.53
N CYS A 34 -20.69 1.53 18.09
CA CYS A 34 -21.34 0.36 18.65
C CYS A 34 -20.73 -0.10 19.99
N ALA A 35 -19.44 0.15 20.21
CA ALA A 35 -18.76 -0.21 21.45
C ALA A 35 -18.94 0.83 22.58
N LEU A 36 -19.11 2.11 22.24
CA LEU A 36 -19.32 3.21 23.18
C LEU A 36 -20.45 2.96 24.20
N PRO A 37 -21.68 2.56 23.79
CA PRO A 37 -22.77 2.32 24.75
C PRO A 37 -22.52 1.11 25.66
N ILE A 38 -21.72 0.14 25.22
CA ILE A 38 -21.30 -1.02 26.04
C ILE A 38 -20.31 -0.54 27.10
N ALA A 39 -19.31 0.26 26.72
CA ALA A 39 -18.33 0.83 27.66
C ALA A 39 -18.98 1.77 28.70
N VAL A 40 -19.97 2.57 28.30
CA VAL A 40 -20.70 3.47 29.21
C VAL A 40 -21.54 2.68 30.23
N LYS A 41 -22.21 1.60 29.80
CA LYS A 41 -23.09 0.79 30.66
C LYS A 41 -22.36 -0.25 31.52
N ALA A 42 -21.18 -0.72 31.12
CA ALA A 42 -20.42 -1.75 31.83
C ALA A 42 -19.62 -1.18 33.01
N THR A 43 -20.28 -0.70 34.07
CA THR A 43 -19.61 -0.02 35.22
C THR A 43 -18.53 -0.86 35.90
N THR A 44 -18.67 -2.19 35.96
CA THR A 44 -17.71 -3.12 36.60
C THR A 44 -16.67 -3.70 35.63
N ALA A 45 -16.89 -3.59 34.32
CA ALA A 45 -16.03 -4.18 33.28
C ALA A 45 -15.57 -3.14 32.21
N ARG A 46 -15.54 -1.85 32.58
CA ARG A 46 -15.21 -0.74 31.65
C ARG A 46 -13.88 -0.93 30.93
N ALA A 47 -12.84 -1.33 31.66
CA ALA A 47 -11.52 -1.54 31.09
C ALA A 47 -11.54 -2.63 30.00
N GLN A 48 -12.24 -3.75 30.23
CA GLN A 48 -12.38 -4.83 29.24
C GLN A 48 -13.16 -4.37 28.00
N ALA A 49 -14.23 -3.59 28.19
CA ALA A 49 -15.02 -3.04 27.09
C ALA A 49 -14.19 -2.06 26.23
N LEU A 50 -13.37 -1.21 26.86
CA LEU A 50 -12.49 -0.27 26.17
C LEU A 50 -11.39 -0.99 25.38
N VAL A 51 -10.77 -2.03 25.97
CA VAL A 51 -9.79 -2.87 25.26
C VAL A 51 -10.43 -3.58 24.08
N GLY A 52 -11.63 -4.16 24.26
CA GLY A 52 -12.39 -4.77 23.17
C GLY A 52 -12.72 -3.79 22.06
N ALA A 53 -13.14 -2.57 22.39
CA ALA A 53 -13.41 -1.51 21.42
C ALA A 53 -12.16 -1.11 20.63
N GLY A 54 -11.03 -0.94 21.31
CA GLY A 54 -9.76 -0.61 20.68
C GLY A 54 -9.29 -1.68 19.70
N LEU A 55 -9.42 -2.96 20.08
CA LEU A 55 -9.09 -4.09 19.20
C LEU A 55 -10.00 -4.17 17.97
N ALA A 56 -11.31 -3.91 18.12
CA ALA A 56 -12.23 -3.84 17.00
C ALA A 56 -11.88 -2.69 16.04
N ALA A 57 -11.55 -1.51 16.57
CA ALA A 57 -11.13 -0.37 15.75
C ALA A 57 -9.83 -0.65 14.99
N MET A 58 -8.84 -1.29 15.64
CA MET A 58 -7.60 -1.72 14.97
C MET A 58 -7.85 -2.76 13.88
N ALA A 59 -8.70 -3.75 14.13
CA ALA A 59 -9.05 -4.75 13.13
C ALA A 59 -9.77 -4.11 11.92
N ALA A 60 -10.70 -3.21 12.17
CA ALA A 60 -11.39 -2.45 11.12
C ALA A 60 -10.43 -1.60 10.29
N ALA A 61 -9.49 -0.91 10.94
CA ALA A 61 -8.49 -0.08 10.28
C ALA A 61 -7.51 -0.90 9.41
N SER A 62 -7.24 -2.15 9.78
CA SER A 62 -6.34 -3.04 9.04
C SER A 62 -7.02 -3.78 7.87
N SER A 63 -8.35 -3.76 7.83
CA SER A 63 -9.16 -4.52 6.87
C SER A 63 -9.09 -4.07 5.41
N PRO A 64 -9.01 -2.77 5.06
CA PRO A 64 -9.10 -2.33 3.67
C PRO A 64 -7.97 -2.83 2.77
N GLU A 65 -6.76 -3.00 3.32
CA GLU A 65 -5.58 -3.46 2.55
C GLU A 65 -5.51 -4.99 2.44
N LEU A 66 -6.22 -5.75 3.29
CA LEU A 66 -6.11 -7.21 3.36
C LEU A 66 -6.52 -7.93 2.05
N PRO A 67 -7.62 -7.59 1.37
CA PRO A 67 -8.01 -8.25 0.13
C PRO A 67 -6.96 -8.09 -0.98
N GLU A 68 -6.40 -6.88 -1.11
CA GLU A 68 -5.36 -6.60 -2.11
C GLU A 68 -4.08 -7.37 -1.78
N LEU A 69 -3.63 -7.37 -0.53
CA LEU A 69 -2.48 -8.14 -0.06
C LEU A 69 -2.64 -9.65 -0.29
N LEU A 70 -3.81 -10.21 -0.01
CA LEU A 70 -4.09 -11.64 -0.22
C LEU A 70 -4.12 -11.98 -1.71
N ARG A 71 -4.70 -11.10 -2.55
CA ARG A 71 -4.72 -11.28 -4.00
C ARG A 71 -3.31 -11.34 -4.59
N ILE A 72 -2.45 -10.39 -4.22
CA ILE A 72 -1.08 -10.27 -4.76
C ILE A 72 -0.16 -11.37 -4.26
N THR A 73 -0.31 -11.76 -2.99
CA THR A 73 0.54 -12.82 -2.41
C THR A 73 0.06 -14.22 -2.76
N GLY A 74 -1.23 -14.39 -3.10
CA GLY A 74 -1.80 -15.67 -3.52
C GLY A 74 -1.19 -16.16 -4.84
N ASP A 75 -1.23 -15.33 -5.88
CA ASP A 75 -0.62 -15.60 -7.18
C ASP A 75 -0.03 -14.30 -7.77
N PRO A 76 1.28 -14.04 -7.56
CA PRO A 76 1.95 -12.85 -8.09
C PRO A 76 1.95 -12.77 -9.62
N ASP A 77 1.86 -13.91 -10.30
CA ASP A 77 1.85 -13.98 -11.76
C ASP A 77 0.46 -13.71 -12.34
N ALA A 78 -0.60 -13.79 -11.53
CA ALA A 78 -1.96 -13.43 -11.91
C ALA A 78 -2.23 -11.90 -11.90
N MET A 79 -1.26 -11.08 -11.51
CA MET A 79 -1.41 -9.62 -11.59
C MET A 79 -1.53 -9.18 -13.06
N PRO A 80 -2.55 -8.39 -13.42
CA PRO A 80 -2.68 -7.87 -14.78
C PRO A 80 -1.46 -7.01 -15.10
N VAL A 81 -0.83 -7.31 -16.23
CA VAL A 81 0.37 -6.61 -16.70
C VAL A 81 -0.04 -5.45 -17.57
N HIS A 82 0.34 -4.23 -17.17
CA HIS A 82 0.21 -3.04 -18.00
C HIS A 82 1.43 -2.92 -18.91
N ASP A 83 1.25 -2.99 -20.23
CA ASP A 83 2.34 -2.81 -21.19
C ASP A 83 2.46 -1.34 -21.62
N LEU A 84 3.58 -0.71 -21.29
CA LEU A 84 3.85 0.69 -21.65
C LEU A 84 3.98 0.91 -23.16
N ARG A 85 4.21 -0.16 -23.93
CA ARG A 85 4.21 -0.10 -25.41
C ARG A 85 2.81 0.10 -25.98
N GLU A 86 1.78 -0.30 -25.24
CA GLU A 86 0.37 -0.20 -25.65
C GLU A 86 -0.27 1.12 -25.18
N GLY A 87 0.31 1.76 -24.17
CA GLY A 87 -0.08 3.09 -23.72
C GLY A 87 0.49 3.47 -22.35
N PRO A 88 0.41 4.75 -21.96
CA PRO A 88 0.87 5.21 -20.67
C PRO A 88 0.04 4.63 -19.52
N LEU A 89 0.63 4.59 -18.33
CA LEU A 89 -0.09 4.16 -17.13
C LEU A 89 -1.16 5.21 -16.76
N PRO A 90 -2.42 4.80 -16.49
CA PRO A 90 -3.48 5.74 -16.11
C PRO A 90 -3.12 6.57 -14.86
N GLU A 91 -3.50 7.84 -14.84
CA GLU A 91 -3.17 8.74 -13.71
C GLU A 91 -3.81 8.30 -12.39
N GLN A 92 -5.00 7.69 -12.44
CA GLN A 92 -5.73 7.23 -11.25
C GLN A 92 -5.27 5.84 -10.76
N GLN A 93 -4.30 5.22 -11.43
CA GLN A 93 -3.79 3.93 -11.02
C GLN A 93 -2.89 4.08 -9.80
N ASP A 94 -3.26 3.47 -8.68
CA ASP A 94 -2.49 3.43 -7.44
C ASP A 94 -2.34 1.99 -6.93
N GLY A 95 -1.52 1.78 -5.90
CA GLY A 95 -1.34 0.47 -5.27
C GLY A 95 -0.35 -0.43 -6.01
N TYR A 96 -0.59 -1.74 -5.97
CA TYR A 96 0.32 -2.72 -6.53
C TYR A 96 0.04 -3.02 -7.99
N VAL A 97 1.07 -2.94 -8.84
CA VAL A 97 0.95 -3.10 -10.29
C VAL A 97 2.09 -3.95 -10.86
N ALA A 98 1.82 -4.56 -12.01
CA ALA A 98 2.82 -5.20 -12.85
C ALA A 98 2.94 -4.38 -14.13
N VAL A 99 4.13 -3.91 -14.44
CA VAL A 99 4.39 -3.02 -15.58
C VAL A 99 5.45 -3.63 -16.47
N ARG A 100 5.16 -3.70 -17.77
CA ARG A 100 6.08 -4.16 -18.80
C ARG A 100 6.61 -2.98 -19.62
N GLY A 101 7.93 -2.91 -19.78
CA GLY A 101 8.59 -1.83 -20.50
C GLY A 101 10.10 -2.03 -20.64
N TYR A 102 10.76 -1.03 -21.21
CA TYR A 102 12.21 -0.98 -21.38
C TYR A 102 12.84 -0.15 -20.25
N LEU A 103 13.81 -0.73 -19.55
CA LEU A 103 14.61 -0.01 -18.57
C LEU A 103 15.71 0.80 -19.26
N ARG A 104 15.80 2.09 -18.95
CA ARG A 104 16.86 2.99 -19.41
C ARG A 104 18.03 2.98 -18.45
N LYS A 105 19.10 2.30 -18.83
CA LYS A 105 20.31 2.16 -18.01
C LYS A 105 21.20 3.38 -18.08
N GLU A 106 21.08 4.13 -19.17
CA GLU A 106 21.81 5.36 -19.41
C GLU A 106 21.36 6.45 -18.42
N TRP A 107 20.13 6.35 -17.90
CA TRP A 107 19.52 7.31 -16.99
C TRP A 107 19.34 6.63 -15.64
N VAL A 108 20.41 6.59 -14.83
CA VAL A 108 20.42 5.89 -13.54
C VAL A 108 20.73 6.85 -12.40
N VAL A 109 19.95 6.76 -11.33
CA VAL A 109 20.26 7.37 -10.04
C VAL A 109 20.43 6.25 -9.02
N ASP A 110 21.64 6.15 -8.47
CA ASP A 110 21.95 5.16 -7.43
C ASP A 110 21.42 5.61 -6.07
N GLU A 111 20.77 4.69 -5.37
CA GLU A 111 20.27 4.88 -4.02
C GLU A 111 21.18 4.19 -2.99
N TYR A 112 21.87 5.02 -2.21
CA TYR A 112 22.71 4.59 -1.10
C TYR A 112 21.94 4.73 0.20
N ARG A 113 21.93 3.68 1.03
CA ARG A 113 21.36 3.78 2.38
C ARG A 113 22.43 4.31 3.32
N VAL A 114 22.37 5.60 3.60
CA VAL A 114 23.30 6.31 4.47
C VAL A 114 22.60 6.62 5.79
N ALA A 115 23.27 6.41 6.91
CA ALA A 115 22.77 6.87 8.20
C ALA A 115 22.74 8.41 8.23
N GLU A 116 21.80 9.00 8.96
CA GLU A 116 21.69 10.46 9.04
C GLU A 116 23.02 11.07 9.54
N GLY A 117 23.55 12.05 8.80
CA GLY A 117 24.82 12.72 9.08
C GLY A 117 26.09 12.01 8.57
N ALA A 118 25.99 10.81 7.99
CA ALA A 118 27.11 10.15 7.33
C ALA A 118 27.20 10.54 5.84
N ARG A 119 28.41 10.43 5.26
CA ARG A 119 28.58 10.53 3.81
C ARG A 119 28.36 9.17 3.17
N PRO A 120 27.78 9.09 1.95
CA PRO A 120 27.72 7.84 1.21
C PRO A 120 29.14 7.30 0.99
N ASP A 121 29.38 6.04 1.36
CA ASP A 121 30.61 5.36 0.98
C ASP A 121 30.45 4.88 -0.47
N GLN A 122 31.18 5.51 -1.39
CA GLN A 122 31.16 5.17 -2.81
C GLN A 122 31.86 3.83 -3.12
N ASN A 123 32.51 3.21 -2.13
CA ASN A 123 33.07 1.88 -2.26
C ASN A 123 32.04 0.77 -1.97
N GLU A 124 30.90 1.11 -1.36
CA GLU A 124 29.80 0.16 -1.16
C GLU A 124 28.89 0.14 -2.39
N ALA A 125 28.41 -1.05 -2.76
CA ALA A 125 27.41 -1.17 -3.82
C ALA A 125 26.10 -0.49 -3.41
N ALA A 126 25.51 0.26 -4.35
CA ALA A 126 24.19 0.87 -4.17
C ALA A 126 23.15 -0.21 -3.82
N LYS A 127 22.19 0.12 -2.94
CA LYS A 127 21.17 -0.83 -2.51
C LYS A 127 20.03 -0.94 -3.51
N ALA A 128 19.72 0.16 -4.17
CA ALA A 128 18.77 0.23 -5.26
C ALA A 128 19.32 1.16 -6.34
N ALA A 129 18.85 0.96 -7.56
CA ALA A 129 19.03 1.88 -8.67
C ALA A 129 17.64 2.34 -9.13
N LEU A 130 17.52 3.62 -9.41
CA LEU A 130 16.32 4.27 -9.94
C LEU A 130 16.52 4.50 -11.43
N LEU A 131 15.68 3.86 -12.24
CA LEU A 131 15.78 3.93 -13.70
C LEU A 131 14.41 4.21 -14.32
N PRO A 132 14.31 5.04 -15.37
CA PRO A 132 13.10 5.18 -16.14
C PRO A 132 12.68 3.86 -16.79
N LEU A 133 11.42 3.50 -16.63
CA LEU A 133 10.77 2.39 -17.31
C LEU A 133 9.81 2.96 -18.36
N LEU A 134 10.10 2.69 -19.64
CA LEU A 134 9.44 3.37 -20.76
C LEU A 134 8.84 2.37 -21.75
N GLY A 135 7.85 2.83 -22.53
CA GLY A 135 7.22 2.05 -23.59
C GLY A 135 8.03 1.94 -24.88
N THR A 136 9.22 2.54 -24.95
CA THR A 136 10.04 2.57 -26.16
C THR A 136 11.51 2.32 -25.80
N SER A 137 12.28 1.83 -26.79
CA SER A 137 13.73 1.71 -26.73
C SER A 137 14.45 2.83 -27.51
N ALA A 138 13.74 3.80 -28.09
CA ALA A 138 14.32 4.92 -28.86
C ALA A 138 15.29 5.78 -28.03
N LEU A 139 16.38 6.27 -28.62
CA LEU A 139 17.41 7.06 -27.91
C LEU A 139 16.91 8.46 -27.54
N THR A 140 16.14 9.07 -28.44
CA THR A 140 15.49 10.37 -28.22
C THR A 140 14.00 10.13 -28.00
N ILE A 141 13.46 10.82 -27.01
CA ILE A 141 12.04 10.74 -26.67
C ILE A 141 11.47 12.14 -26.83
N GLU A 142 10.65 12.31 -27.86
CA GLU A 142 9.94 13.57 -28.05
C GLU A 142 8.94 13.77 -26.92
N ALA A 143 8.98 14.96 -26.31
CA ALA A 143 8.10 15.40 -25.26
C ALA A 143 6.67 15.63 -25.81
N ASP A 144 6.02 14.58 -26.28
CA ASP A 144 4.63 14.63 -26.74
C ASP A 144 3.68 14.33 -25.57
N GLU A 145 2.45 14.85 -25.64
CA GLU A 145 1.36 14.61 -24.68
C GLU A 145 1.06 13.10 -24.48
N GLN A 146 1.56 12.26 -25.40
CA GLN A 146 1.42 10.80 -25.39
C GLN A 146 2.28 10.08 -24.34
N LEU A 147 3.32 10.71 -23.78
CA LEU A 147 4.16 10.07 -22.75
C LEU A 147 3.44 9.84 -21.42
N GLY A 148 2.43 10.67 -21.12
CA GLY A 148 1.64 10.56 -19.91
C GLY A 148 2.47 10.51 -18.62
N ARG A 149 2.06 9.63 -17.69
CA ARG A 149 2.72 9.44 -16.39
C ARG A 149 3.99 8.58 -16.56
N VAL A 150 5.15 9.15 -16.25
CA VAL A 150 6.45 8.46 -16.39
C VAL A 150 6.75 7.60 -15.16
N ILE A 151 7.22 6.37 -15.38
CA ILE A 151 7.52 5.42 -14.31
C ILE A 151 9.02 5.39 -14.05
N VAL A 152 9.40 5.62 -12.81
CA VAL A 152 10.76 5.44 -12.30
C VAL A 152 10.79 4.13 -11.51
N ALA A 153 11.43 3.10 -12.04
CA ALA A 153 11.54 1.81 -11.40
C ALA A 153 12.69 1.81 -10.39
N ARG A 154 12.40 1.41 -9.15
CA ARG A 154 13.41 1.16 -8.10
C ARG A 154 13.73 -0.33 -8.08
N VAL A 155 14.91 -0.70 -8.56
CA VAL A 155 15.33 -2.10 -8.74
C VAL A 155 16.67 -2.39 -8.08
N SER A 156 16.98 -3.67 -7.86
CA SER A 156 18.31 -4.08 -7.38
C SER A 156 19.35 -3.96 -8.50
N PRO A 157 20.53 -3.32 -8.26
CA PRO A 157 21.57 -3.19 -9.28
C PRO A 157 22.08 -4.54 -9.82
N ALA A 158 22.07 -5.58 -8.99
CA ALA A 158 22.49 -6.93 -9.38
C ALA A 158 21.53 -7.61 -10.36
N GLN A 159 20.30 -7.11 -10.47
CA GLN A 159 19.23 -7.67 -11.31
C GLN A 159 18.98 -6.84 -12.56
N LEU A 160 19.97 -6.08 -13.04
CA LEU A 160 19.88 -5.31 -14.28
C LEU A 160 20.40 -6.13 -15.49
N PRO A 161 19.63 -7.06 -16.10
CA PRO A 161 19.98 -7.61 -17.41
C PRO A 161 19.98 -6.49 -18.47
N GLY A 162 20.65 -6.69 -19.61
CA GLY A 162 20.80 -5.69 -20.70
C GLY A 162 19.47 -5.11 -21.21
N ALA A 163 19.54 -4.23 -22.23
CA ALA A 163 18.39 -3.53 -22.85
C ALA A 163 17.32 -4.50 -23.39
N SER A 164 16.53 -5.06 -22.48
CA SER A 164 15.55 -6.10 -22.71
C SER A 164 14.23 -5.61 -22.14
N LEU A 165 13.15 -5.97 -22.83
CA LEU A 165 11.80 -5.75 -22.34
C LEU A 165 11.65 -6.52 -21.02
N VAL A 166 11.39 -5.81 -19.93
CA VAL A 166 11.24 -6.40 -18.60
C VAL A 166 9.82 -6.21 -18.10
N THR A 167 9.36 -7.14 -17.26
CA THR A 167 8.13 -6.97 -16.47
C THR A 167 8.53 -6.82 -15.02
N LEU A 168 8.25 -5.64 -14.46
CA LEU A 168 8.52 -5.30 -13.07
C LEU A 168 7.22 -5.30 -12.28
N ARG A 169 7.31 -5.75 -11.02
CA ARG A 169 6.19 -5.77 -10.08
C ARG A 169 6.57 -4.96 -8.86
N GLY A 170 5.65 -4.12 -8.40
CA GLY A 170 5.92 -3.23 -7.29
C GLY A 170 4.71 -2.44 -6.89
N ARG A 171 4.90 -1.58 -5.90
CA ARG A 171 3.90 -0.61 -5.47
C ARG A 171 4.19 0.75 -6.09
N LEU A 172 3.16 1.43 -6.55
CA LEU A 172 3.26 2.81 -6.99
C LEU A 172 3.38 3.73 -5.78
N ALA A 173 4.39 4.59 -5.81
CA ALA A 173 4.70 5.56 -4.77
C ALA A 173 5.03 6.92 -5.39
N PRO A 174 4.81 8.03 -4.67
CA PRO A 174 5.27 9.33 -5.13
C PRO A 174 6.80 9.31 -5.29
N VAL A 175 7.29 9.96 -6.34
CA VAL A 175 8.72 10.15 -6.57
C VAL A 175 9.11 11.58 -6.18
N GLY A 176 10.26 11.73 -5.55
CA GLY A 176 10.78 13.05 -5.18
C GLY A 176 11.11 13.89 -6.42
N PRO A 177 10.85 15.21 -6.40
CA PRO A 177 11.14 16.08 -7.54
C PRO A 177 12.63 16.08 -7.89
N GLU A 178 13.53 15.94 -6.89
CA GLU A 178 14.98 15.95 -7.15
C GLU A 178 15.43 14.72 -7.97
N ILE A 179 14.75 13.58 -7.80
CA ILE A 179 15.04 12.35 -8.55
C ILE A 179 14.59 12.52 -10.01
N VAL A 180 13.42 13.11 -10.22
CA VAL A 180 12.90 13.39 -11.56
C VAL A 180 13.82 14.38 -12.27
N ASP A 181 14.19 15.48 -11.60
CA ASP A 181 15.14 16.43 -12.16
C ASP A 181 16.47 15.74 -12.48
N SER A 182 17.02 14.91 -11.59
CA SER A 182 18.29 14.20 -11.85
C SER A 182 18.23 13.23 -13.04
N LEU A 183 17.09 12.58 -13.26
CA LEU A 183 16.90 11.62 -14.36
C LEU A 183 16.61 12.28 -15.72
N PHE A 184 15.97 13.45 -15.73
CA PHE A 184 15.44 14.06 -16.95
C PHE A 184 16.01 15.45 -17.29
N SER A 185 16.67 16.17 -16.36
CA SER A 185 17.06 17.58 -16.55
C SER A 185 18.42 17.82 -17.21
N VAL A 186 19.33 16.83 -17.30
CA VAL A 186 20.67 17.05 -17.88
C VAL A 186 21.09 15.89 -18.77
N GLN A 187 20.81 16.02 -20.07
CA GLN A 187 21.55 15.34 -21.12
C GLN A 187 22.08 16.40 -22.08
N LEU A 188 23.40 16.54 -22.13
CA LEU A 188 24.08 17.24 -23.21
C LEU A 188 24.32 16.19 -24.30
N ASP A 189 23.83 16.45 -25.50
CA ASP A 189 24.18 15.66 -26.68
C ASP A 189 25.68 15.81 -27.00
N GLU A 190 26.26 14.93 -27.84
CA GLU A 190 27.67 14.98 -28.25
C GLU A 190 28.06 16.33 -28.90
N GLU A 191 27.06 17.11 -29.34
CA GLU A 191 27.21 18.45 -29.92
C GLU A 191 27.04 19.60 -28.89
N GLY A 192 26.89 19.30 -27.60
CA GLY A 192 26.76 20.31 -26.53
C GLY A 192 25.37 20.97 -26.45
N PHE A 193 24.38 20.46 -27.19
CA PHE A 193 23.00 20.88 -27.07
C PHE A 193 22.32 20.16 -25.90
N ALA A 194 21.53 20.90 -25.12
CA ALA A 194 20.70 20.31 -24.09
C ALA A 194 19.62 19.43 -24.75
N SER A 195 19.88 18.13 -24.87
CA SER A 195 18.88 17.07 -25.00
C SER A 195 18.15 16.88 -23.66
N GLY A 196 17.81 17.98 -23.01
CA GLY A 196 16.95 17.99 -21.84
C GLY A 196 15.54 17.80 -22.35
N VAL A 197 14.97 16.63 -22.11
CA VAL A 197 13.53 16.44 -22.20
C VAL A 197 12.93 17.48 -21.23
N GLN A 198 12.43 18.62 -21.75
CA GLN A 198 11.66 19.62 -20.99
C GLN A 198 10.28 19.05 -20.63
N LEU A 199 10.26 17.86 -20.04
CA LEU A 199 9.07 17.33 -19.42
C LEU A 199 9.20 17.63 -17.94
N ARG A 200 8.15 18.23 -17.38
CA ARG A 200 7.79 17.95 -15.98
C ARG A 200 6.73 16.84 -16.03
N PRO A 201 7.07 15.61 -16.46
CA PRO A 201 6.04 14.59 -16.52
C PRO A 201 5.59 14.32 -15.09
N LYS A 202 4.30 14.05 -14.90
CA LYS A 202 3.85 13.47 -13.62
C LYS A 202 4.56 12.13 -13.47
N ALA A 203 5.60 12.08 -12.66
CA ALA A 203 6.39 10.87 -12.47
C ALA A 203 5.86 10.08 -11.26
N VAL A 204 6.04 8.77 -11.29
CA VAL A 204 5.71 7.87 -10.18
C VAL A 204 6.82 6.85 -10.02
N MET A 205 7.14 6.52 -8.77
CA MET A 205 8.05 5.45 -8.47
C MET A 205 7.32 4.10 -8.49
N LEU A 206 7.85 3.11 -9.20
CA LEU A 206 7.49 1.72 -9.05
C LEU A 206 8.50 1.08 -8.08
N ASP A 207 8.10 0.95 -6.81
CA ASP A 207 8.94 0.35 -5.78
C ASP A 207 8.81 -1.18 -5.81
N THR A 208 9.82 -1.85 -6.36
CA THR A 208 9.86 -3.33 -6.42
C THR A 208 10.21 -3.97 -5.07
N PHE A 209 10.72 -3.20 -4.10
CA PHE A 209 11.08 -3.69 -2.77
C PHE A 209 9.89 -3.69 -1.80
N ASP A 210 8.84 -2.91 -2.07
CA ASP A 210 7.63 -2.87 -1.23
C ASP A 210 6.63 -4.01 -1.54
N MET A 211 7.07 -5.05 -2.24
CA MET A 211 6.23 -6.22 -2.52
C MET A 211 5.99 -7.05 -1.25
N PRO A 212 4.73 -7.27 -0.85
CA PRO A 212 4.43 -8.02 0.36
C PRO A 212 4.77 -9.50 0.15
N THR A 213 5.29 -10.13 1.20
CA THR A 213 5.49 -11.59 1.22
C THR A 213 4.22 -12.29 1.69
N ARG A 214 4.03 -13.56 1.27
CA ARG A 214 2.95 -14.43 1.79
C ARG A 214 2.94 -14.46 3.32
N GLY A 215 4.11 -14.52 3.96
CA GLY A 215 4.23 -14.52 5.42
C GLY A 215 3.70 -13.24 6.08
N GLN A 216 3.99 -12.07 5.50
CA GLN A 216 3.46 -10.79 5.98
C GLN A 216 1.94 -10.69 5.80
N ALA A 217 1.41 -11.12 4.65
CA ALA A 217 -0.03 -11.13 4.41
C ALA A 217 -0.77 -12.06 5.38
N LEU A 218 -0.25 -13.28 5.61
CA LEU A 218 -0.81 -14.22 6.58
C LEU A 218 -0.72 -13.69 8.01
N THR A 219 0.38 -13.04 8.39
CA THR A 219 0.56 -12.46 9.72
C THR A 219 -0.42 -11.33 9.96
N ARG A 220 -0.57 -10.39 9.00
CA ARG A 220 -1.57 -9.32 9.08
C ARG A 220 -2.99 -9.87 9.17
N THR A 221 -3.30 -10.89 8.37
CA THR A 221 -4.61 -11.57 8.41
C THR A 221 -4.85 -12.23 9.78
N GLY A 222 -3.88 -12.99 10.28
CA GLY A 222 -3.96 -13.65 11.59
C GLY A 222 -4.12 -12.66 12.74
N LEU A 223 -3.41 -11.54 12.72
CA LEU A 223 -3.56 -10.46 13.70
C LEU A 223 -4.95 -9.82 13.63
N ALA A 224 -5.45 -9.52 12.42
CA ALA A 224 -6.78 -8.93 12.26
C ALA A 224 -7.89 -9.88 12.74
N VAL A 225 -7.80 -11.17 12.40
CA VAL A 225 -8.74 -12.20 12.87
C VAL A 225 -8.64 -12.38 14.39
N GLY A 226 -7.43 -12.50 14.92
CA GLY A 226 -7.20 -12.65 16.36
C GLY A 226 -7.71 -11.46 17.16
N ALA A 227 -7.45 -10.23 16.71
CA ALA A 227 -7.96 -9.00 17.32
C ALA A 227 -9.49 -8.93 17.27
N SER A 228 -10.10 -9.35 16.15
CA SER A 228 -11.56 -9.40 16.00
C SER A 228 -12.21 -10.41 16.96
N LEU A 229 -11.64 -11.62 17.07
CA LEU A 229 -12.13 -12.66 17.98
C LEU A 229 -11.95 -12.26 19.45
N LEU A 230 -10.78 -11.72 19.81
CA LEU A 230 -10.52 -11.25 21.17
C LEU A 230 -11.43 -10.08 21.55
N SER A 231 -11.62 -9.13 20.64
CA SER A 231 -12.58 -8.04 20.80
C SER A 231 -13.99 -8.56 21.08
N LEU A 232 -14.45 -9.53 20.28
CA LEU A 232 -15.76 -10.15 20.45
C LEU A 232 -15.93 -10.77 21.84
N VAL A 233 -14.94 -11.57 22.28
CA VAL A 233 -14.97 -12.21 23.60
C VAL A 233 -15.01 -11.17 24.72
N LEU A 234 -14.17 -10.14 24.66
CA LEU A 234 -14.12 -9.09 25.67
C LEU A 234 -15.42 -8.28 25.75
N LEU A 235 -16.01 -7.95 24.60
CA LEU A 235 -17.28 -7.23 24.53
C LEU A 235 -18.45 -8.09 25.04
N LEU A 236 -18.46 -9.39 24.77
CA LEU A 236 -19.46 -10.32 25.30
C LEU A 236 -19.36 -10.49 26.81
N LEU A 237 -18.15 -10.60 27.35
CA LEU A 237 -17.91 -10.73 28.79
C LEU A 237 -18.26 -9.44 29.56
N ALA A 238 -18.14 -8.27 28.92
CA ALA A 238 -18.48 -6.99 29.51
C ALA A 238 -20.00 -6.70 29.55
N LEU A 239 -20.84 -7.55 28.96
CA LEU A 239 -22.29 -7.34 28.99
C LEU A 239 -22.86 -7.56 30.41
N PRO A 240 -23.69 -6.63 30.91
CA PRO A 240 -24.38 -6.84 32.18
C PRO A 240 -25.34 -8.03 32.03
N ARG A 241 -25.16 -9.05 32.88
CA ARG A 241 -26.13 -10.16 32.99
C ARG A 241 -27.45 -9.59 33.47
N ALA A 242 -28.54 -9.85 32.75
CA ALA A 242 -29.87 -9.48 33.20
C ALA A 242 -30.11 -10.15 34.56
N SER A 243 -30.27 -9.35 35.62
CA SER A 243 -30.67 -9.87 36.93
C SER A 243 -32.02 -10.55 36.75
N ALA A 244 -32.08 -11.85 37.06
CA ALA A 244 -33.34 -12.56 37.17
C ALA A 244 -34.22 -11.81 38.16
N LYS A 245 -35.41 -11.39 37.71
CA LYS A 245 -36.40 -10.73 38.55
C LYS A 245 -36.71 -11.67 39.73
N PRO A 246 -36.53 -11.25 40.99
CA PRO A 246 -36.87 -12.13 42.11
C PRO A 246 -38.37 -12.46 42.04
N PRO A 247 -38.76 -13.72 42.36
CA PRO A 247 -40.15 -14.11 42.35
C PRO A 247 -40.93 -13.19 43.29
N THR A 248 -42.03 -12.65 42.78
CA THR A 248 -42.94 -11.79 43.54
C THR A 248 -43.59 -12.68 44.61
N PRO A 249 -43.41 -12.41 45.92
CA PRO A 249 -44.06 -13.21 46.94
C PRO A 249 -45.58 -13.01 46.87
N PRO A 250 -46.37 -14.08 47.16
CA PRO A 250 -47.83 -14.08 47.07
C PRO A 250 -48.50 -13.15 48.09
#